data_AF-A0A7C1VDN5-F1
#
_entry.id   AF-A0A7C1VDN5-F1
#
_cell.length_a   1.000
_cell.length_b   1.000
_cell.length_c   1.000
_cell.angle_alpha   90.00
_cell.angle_beta   90.00
_cell.angle_gamma   90.00
#
_symmetry.space_group_name_H-M   'P 1'
#
loop_
_entity.id
_entity.type
_entity.pdbx_description
1 polymer ?
#
loop_
_entity_poly.entity_id
_entity_poly.type
_entity_poly.pdbx_seq_one_letter_code
_entity_poly.pdbx_strand_id
1 'polypeptide(L)'
;MCDFKRRDFLKMGAISSGIFVGSGIEKSHAADKEERLSDKMRHKKIVNLNPSQNKILVNGLSELVRITEGLNFKTLPSEKYPFPLTYIAYSEMPDPETVRKDVKSGMSSDPIGVLENALALLELYECNQPEIKNIIPDDMRFVRDSFSTKRMNGWIAVLGNTDLKNLESAVNERWQFRFFNKGPSQTNVYTMLNMLVRYAHVYGRTHYSDEDDFLHFIDESCSVEMLDPHTMGHFIDELCPGLLVCHGEMTDLDLTLSLMAMKIGVPAIVPSDYPFPLGKTIRAKRTEDIVESVVLFPNIRRLLDFPDIPSLPAYCDPENMRKVVKTHVVWGDTPESFYILRKGKVDSPGFVVTGKPTGPLGVVITCLLYTS
;
A
#
# COMPACT_ATOMS: atom_id res chain seq x y z
N MET A 1 -33.72 -21.44 7.36
CA MET A 1 -32.89 -22.54 6.84
C MET A 1 -32.83 -22.37 5.32
N CYS A 2 -31.94 -21.49 4.85
CA CYS A 2 -31.66 -21.27 3.42
C CYS A 2 -30.17 -20.98 3.31
N ASP A 3 -29.44 -21.91 2.69
CA ASP A 3 -28.04 -21.79 2.30
C ASP A 3 -27.89 -20.76 1.18
N PHE A 4 -27.19 -19.66 1.46
CA PHE A 4 -26.76 -18.71 0.42
C PHE A 4 -25.27 -18.93 0.16
N LYS A 5 -24.96 -19.64 -0.95
CA LYS A 5 -23.59 -19.96 -1.37
C LYS A 5 -22.81 -18.70 -1.74
N ARG A 6 -21.64 -18.59 -1.13
CA ARG A 6 -20.74 -17.43 -1.04
C ARG A 6 -19.81 -17.24 -2.26
N ARG A 7 -20.25 -17.54 -3.50
CA ARG A 7 -19.34 -17.66 -4.67
C ARG A 7 -19.36 -16.52 -5.71
N ASP A 8 -20.26 -15.55 -5.64
CA ASP A 8 -20.44 -14.60 -6.76
C ASP A 8 -19.83 -13.20 -6.57
N PHE A 9 -19.15 -12.90 -5.46
CA PHE A 9 -18.67 -11.53 -5.18
C PHE A 9 -17.37 -11.12 -5.89
N LEU A 10 -16.69 -12.00 -6.62
CA LEU A 10 -15.39 -11.70 -7.26
C LEU A 10 -15.47 -11.35 -8.76
N LYS A 11 -16.66 -11.27 -9.37
CA LYS A 11 -16.80 -11.03 -10.83
C LYS A 11 -17.15 -9.60 -11.28
N MET A 12 -17.41 -8.64 -10.39
CA MET A 12 -17.86 -7.29 -10.80
C MET A 12 -16.79 -6.19 -10.75
N GLY A 13 -15.59 -6.41 -11.31
CA GLY A 13 -14.48 -5.45 -11.14
C GLY A 13 -13.55 -5.20 -12.31
N ALA A 14 -13.82 -5.70 -13.52
CA ALA A 14 -12.95 -5.46 -14.66
C ALA A 14 -13.79 -5.10 -15.90
N ILE A 15 -13.99 -3.81 -16.14
CA ILE A 15 -14.37 -3.30 -17.46
C ILE A 15 -13.07 -2.90 -18.14
N SER A 16 -12.57 -3.79 -19.00
CA SER A 16 -11.42 -3.55 -19.88
C SER A 16 -11.95 -3.22 -21.27
N SER A 17 -11.65 -2.03 -21.77
CA SER A 17 -11.89 -1.61 -23.16
C SER A 17 -10.64 -1.91 -23.98
N GLY A 18 -10.70 -2.96 -24.82
CA GLY A 18 -9.65 -3.28 -25.78
C GLY A 18 -10.17 -3.22 -27.21
N ILE A 19 -9.54 -2.39 -28.04
CA ILE A 19 -9.61 -2.42 -29.51
C ILE A 19 -8.31 -3.06 -30.01
N PHE A 20 -8.40 -4.09 -30.85
CA PHE A 20 -7.27 -4.85 -31.40
C PHE A 20 -7.14 -4.62 -32.91
N VAL A 21 -5.92 -4.36 -33.39
CA VAL A 21 -5.48 -4.58 -34.79
C VAL A 21 -4.00 -4.98 -34.80
N GLY A 22 -3.66 -6.05 -35.54
CA GLY A 22 -2.30 -6.37 -36.03
C GLY A 22 -1.69 -7.62 -35.37
N SER A 23 -1.70 -8.79 -36.02
CA SER A 23 -0.77 -9.28 -37.07
C SER A 23 0.58 -9.75 -36.52
N GLY A 24 0.81 -11.06 -36.59
CA GLY A 24 1.94 -11.74 -35.97
C GLY A 24 3.25 -11.66 -36.73
N ILE A 25 4.32 -11.93 -35.98
CA ILE A 25 5.64 -12.42 -36.38
C ILE A 25 6.15 -13.21 -35.16
N GLU A 26 6.33 -14.53 -35.31
CA GLU A 26 7.00 -15.38 -34.32
C GLU A 26 8.42 -15.69 -34.77
N LYS A 27 9.31 -15.85 -33.77
CA LYS A 27 10.65 -16.49 -33.75
C LYS A 27 11.84 -15.54 -33.65
N SER A 28 12.25 -15.23 -32.41
CA SER A 28 13.64 -15.36 -31.90
C SER A 28 13.77 -14.89 -30.44
N HIS A 29 13.35 -15.69 -29.44
CA HIS A 29 13.34 -15.25 -28.03
C HIS A 29 14.44 -15.81 -27.12
N ALA A 30 15.29 -16.73 -27.59
CA ALA A 30 16.29 -17.35 -26.71
C ALA A 30 17.61 -16.56 -26.59
N ALA A 31 18.10 -15.96 -27.68
CA ALA A 31 19.37 -15.21 -27.67
C ALA A 31 19.24 -13.78 -27.11
N ASP A 32 18.05 -13.18 -27.20
CA ASP A 32 17.76 -11.82 -26.75
C ASP A 32 17.65 -11.71 -25.20
N LYS A 33 17.57 -12.86 -24.50
CA LYS A 33 17.38 -12.91 -23.04
C LYS A 33 18.70 -12.79 -22.26
N GLU A 34 19.80 -13.34 -22.77
CA GLU A 34 21.14 -13.20 -22.14
C GLU A 34 21.73 -11.78 -22.33
N GLU A 35 21.50 -11.14 -23.48
CA GLU A 35 21.97 -9.78 -23.74
C GLU A 35 21.21 -8.74 -22.89
N ARG A 36 19.90 -8.93 -22.67
CA ARG A 36 19.09 -8.08 -21.77
C ARG A 36 19.45 -8.22 -20.29
N LEU A 37 19.89 -9.38 -19.83
CA LEU A 37 20.39 -9.58 -18.45
C LEU A 37 21.73 -8.86 -18.22
N SER A 38 22.60 -8.85 -19.24
CA SER A 38 23.87 -8.11 -19.24
C SER A 38 23.66 -6.58 -19.21
N ASP A 39 22.66 -6.07 -19.92
CA ASP A 39 22.37 -4.62 -19.96
C ASP A 39 21.57 -4.12 -18.75
N LYS A 40 20.70 -4.94 -18.13
CA LYS A 40 20.03 -4.59 -16.86
C LYS A 40 21.03 -4.34 -15.70
N MET A 41 22.23 -4.93 -15.76
CA MET A 41 23.29 -4.67 -14.75
C MET A 41 24.05 -3.35 -14.96
N ARG A 42 23.92 -2.66 -16.10
CA ARG A 42 24.83 -1.58 -16.50
C ARG A 42 24.36 -0.16 -16.17
N HIS A 43 23.17 0.04 -15.61
CA HIS A 43 22.64 1.37 -15.28
C HIS A 43 22.30 1.58 -13.80
N LYS A 44 22.99 0.89 -12.87
CA LYS A 44 23.04 1.36 -11.48
C LYS A 44 23.87 2.65 -11.45
N LYS A 45 23.18 3.80 -11.54
CA LYS A 45 23.78 5.09 -11.24
C LYS A 45 24.27 5.03 -9.79
N ILE A 46 25.58 4.89 -9.62
CA ILE A 46 26.21 4.87 -8.30
C ILE A 46 25.90 6.21 -7.64
N VAL A 47 25.09 6.17 -6.59
CA VAL A 47 24.79 7.35 -5.78
C VAL A 47 25.95 7.51 -4.81
N ASN A 48 26.73 8.57 -5.00
CA ASN A 48 27.82 8.89 -4.08
C ASN A 48 27.25 9.60 -2.84
N LEU A 49 27.18 8.88 -1.72
CA LEU A 49 26.89 9.46 -0.41
C LEU A 49 28.14 10.14 0.15
N ASN A 50 27.94 11.26 0.84
CA ASN A 50 29.02 11.87 1.61
C ASN A 50 29.38 11.01 2.85
N PRO A 51 30.54 11.21 3.48
CA PRO A 51 30.98 10.37 4.60
C PRO A 51 30.01 10.33 5.79
N SER A 52 29.33 11.45 6.11
CA SER A 52 28.34 11.49 7.19
C SER A 52 27.09 10.67 6.86
N GLN A 53 26.57 10.76 5.64
CA GLN A 53 25.43 9.97 5.16
C GLN A 53 25.77 8.48 5.15
N ASN A 54 26.96 8.13 4.67
CA ASN A 54 27.43 6.75 4.67
C ASN A 54 27.51 6.20 6.10
N LYS A 55 28.08 6.98 7.04
CA LYS A 55 28.17 6.59 8.45
C LYS A 55 26.79 6.29 9.06
N ILE A 56 25.78 7.12 8.78
CA ILE A 56 24.40 6.92 9.26
C ILE A 56 23.87 5.56 8.77
N LEU A 57 24.00 5.24 7.48
CA LEU A 57 23.53 3.96 6.94
C LEU A 57 24.28 2.77 7.52
N VAL A 58 25.62 2.86 7.60
CA VAL A 58 26.43 1.78 8.18
C VAL A 58 26.02 1.52 9.62
N ASN A 59 25.79 2.57 10.41
CA ASN A 59 25.37 2.44 11.80
C ASN A 59 23.97 1.79 11.91
N GLY A 60 22.98 2.26 11.15
CA GLY A 60 21.64 1.69 11.18
C GLY A 60 21.58 0.25 10.67
N LEU A 61 22.32 -0.08 9.60
CA LEU A 61 22.46 -1.45 9.10
C LEU A 61 23.15 -2.35 10.13
N SER A 62 24.22 -1.87 10.77
CA SER A 62 24.91 -2.61 11.83
C SER A 62 24.00 -2.87 13.03
N GLU A 63 23.16 -1.89 13.40
CA GLU A 63 22.17 -2.06 14.45
C GLU A 63 21.12 -3.11 14.07
N LEU A 64 20.59 -3.07 12.84
CA LEU A 64 19.61 -4.04 12.36
C LEU A 64 20.17 -5.47 12.35
N VAL A 65 21.42 -5.62 11.90
CA VAL A 65 22.17 -6.88 11.96
C VAL A 65 22.32 -7.35 13.41
N ARG A 66 22.71 -6.47 14.33
CA ARG A 66 22.91 -6.78 15.76
C ARG A 66 21.62 -7.26 16.43
N ILE A 67 20.50 -6.55 16.22
CA ILE A 67 19.22 -6.90 16.86
C ILE A 67 18.58 -8.17 16.27
N THR A 68 19.09 -8.66 15.15
CA THR A 68 18.64 -9.91 14.52
C THR A 68 19.55 -11.11 14.79
N GLU A 69 20.66 -10.95 15.52
CA GLU A 69 21.57 -12.05 15.84
C GLU A 69 20.85 -13.16 16.61
N GLY A 70 21.03 -14.42 16.17
CA GLY A 70 20.40 -15.60 16.77
C GLY A 70 18.90 -15.71 16.52
N LEU A 71 18.28 -14.76 15.83
CA LEU A 71 16.86 -14.84 15.45
C LEU A 71 16.68 -15.74 14.22
N ASN A 72 15.50 -16.38 14.18
CA ASN A 72 15.02 -17.21 13.07
C ASN A 72 13.67 -16.70 12.58
N PHE A 73 13.34 -16.92 11.30
CA PHE A 73 12.03 -16.60 10.77
C PHE A 73 10.95 -17.41 11.48
N LYS A 74 9.90 -16.72 11.96
CA LYS A 74 8.76 -17.31 12.65
C LYS A 74 7.49 -17.09 11.85
N THR A 75 6.59 -18.07 11.90
CA THR A 75 5.31 -18.00 11.19
C THR A 75 4.51 -16.77 11.57
N LEU A 76 4.11 -16.00 10.55
CA LEU A 76 3.23 -14.85 10.64
C LEU A 76 1.78 -15.24 10.29
N PRO A 77 0.78 -14.40 10.61
CA PRO A 77 -0.64 -14.73 10.39
C PRO A 77 -1.08 -14.87 8.92
N SER A 78 -0.30 -14.35 7.95
CA SER A 78 -0.61 -14.50 6.53
C SER A 78 -0.13 -15.87 6.03
N GLU A 79 -1.03 -16.66 5.46
CA GLU A 79 -0.67 -17.95 4.86
C GLU A 79 -0.16 -17.77 3.43
N LYS A 80 -0.77 -16.84 2.68
CA LYS A 80 -0.40 -16.59 1.27
C LYS A 80 0.90 -15.81 1.09
N TYR A 81 1.15 -14.84 1.97
CA TYR A 81 2.30 -13.95 1.89
C TYR A 81 2.91 -13.80 3.27
N PRO A 82 3.54 -14.87 3.81
CA PRO A 82 4.03 -14.85 5.18
C PRO A 82 5.19 -13.86 5.37
N PHE A 83 6.06 -13.69 4.36
CA PHE A 83 7.29 -12.90 4.44
C PHE A 83 7.49 -12.02 3.19
N PRO A 84 6.56 -11.09 2.91
CA PRO A 84 6.57 -10.33 1.67
C PRO A 84 7.82 -9.46 1.49
N LEU A 85 8.42 -8.94 2.57
CA LEU A 85 9.60 -8.10 2.45
C LEU A 85 10.86 -8.90 2.15
N THR A 86 10.99 -10.07 2.78
CA THR A 86 12.05 -11.04 2.50
C THR A 86 11.99 -11.46 1.05
N TYR A 87 10.78 -11.71 0.55
CA TYR A 87 10.62 -12.18 -0.81
C TYR A 87 10.84 -11.12 -1.91
N ILE A 88 10.82 -9.84 -1.57
CA ILE A 88 11.32 -8.80 -2.48
C ILE A 88 12.82 -8.97 -2.70
N ALA A 89 13.56 -9.21 -1.63
CA ALA A 89 15.02 -9.28 -1.69
C ALA A 89 15.52 -10.66 -2.15
N TYR A 90 14.77 -11.71 -1.86
CA TYR A 90 15.13 -13.10 -2.10
C TYR A 90 13.96 -13.81 -2.77
N SER A 91 14.16 -14.50 -3.89
CA SER A 91 13.05 -15.23 -4.55
C SER A 91 12.51 -16.42 -3.73
N GLU A 92 13.22 -16.82 -2.68
CA GLU A 92 12.87 -17.90 -1.77
C GLU A 92 13.19 -17.49 -0.32
N MET A 93 12.79 -18.30 0.66
CA MET A 93 13.07 -18.03 2.07
C MET A 93 14.55 -18.33 2.37
N PRO A 94 15.40 -17.32 2.62
CA PRO A 94 16.82 -17.54 2.86
C PRO A 94 17.08 -18.04 4.29
N ASP A 95 18.23 -18.67 4.51
CA ASP A 95 18.74 -18.87 5.86
C ASP A 95 19.06 -17.53 6.54
N PRO A 96 18.67 -17.30 7.81
CA PRO A 96 18.93 -16.03 8.51
C PRO A 96 20.40 -15.60 8.54
N GLU A 97 21.36 -16.53 8.64
CA GLU A 97 22.79 -16.18 8.59
C GLU A 97 23.23 -15.74 7.20
N THR A 98 22.60 -16.26 6.14
CA THR A 98 22.83 -15.80 4.77
C THR A 98 22.43 -14.33 4.64
N VAL A 99 21.24 -13.95 5.12
CA VAL A 99 20.77 -12.55 5.08
C VAL A 99 21.74 -11.63 5.84
N ARG A 100 22.15 -12.02 7.05
CA ARG A 100 23.11 -11.25 7.85
C ARG A 100 24.45 -11.10 7.12
N LYS A 101 24.95 -12.17 6.52
CA LYS A 101 26.22 -12.18 5.77
C LYS A 101 26.16 -11.25 4.56
N ASP A 102 25.08 -11.30 3.78
CA ASP A 102 24.91 -10.48 2.58
C ASP A 102 24.92 -8.99 2.95
N VAL A 103 24.12 -8.59 3.94
CA VAL A 103 24.07 -7.22 4.44
C VAL A 103 25.43 -6.78 5.00
N LYS A 104 26.09 -7.62 5.82
CA LYS A 104 27.43 -7.32 6.36
C LYS A 104 28.47 -7.13 5.25
N SER A 105 28.38 -7.90 4.17
CA SER A 105 29.36 -7.85 3.08
C SER A 105 29.27 -6.58 2.24
N GLY A 106 28.08 -6.00 2.09
CA GLY A 106 27.88 -4.81 1.27
C GLY A 106 27.75 -3.51 2.05
N MET A 107 27.45 -3.52 3.36
CA MET A 107 27.20 -2.27 4.12
C MET A 107 28.38 -1.28 4.09
N SER A 108 29.63 -1.74 3.95
CA SER A 108 30.79 -0.83 3.88
C SER A 108 31.11 -0.33 2.46
N SER A 109 30.77 -1.10 1.43
CA SER A 109 31.15 -0.82 0.03
C SER A 109 30.00 -0.18 -0.76
N ASP A 110 28.78 -0.68 -0.57
CA ASP A 110 27.54 -0.18 -1.19
C ASP A 110 26.37 -0.30 -0.19
N PRO A 111 26.30 0.57 0.83
CA PRO A 111 25.22 0.56 1.82
C PRO A 111 23.83 0.75 1.21
N ILE A 112 23.73 1.46 0.07
CA ILE A 112 22.45 1.68 -0.62
C ILE A 112 22.01 0.40 -1.33
N GLY A 113 22.94 -0.30 -1.98
CA GLY A 113 22.68 -1.53 -2.70
C GLY A 113 22.15 -2.65 -1.80
N VAL A 114 22.56 -2.71 -0.54
CA VAL A 114 22.11 -3.74 0.42
C VAL A 114 20.81 -3.41 1.17
N LEU A 115 20.21 -2.24 0.92
CA LEU A 115 18.95 -1.87 1.60
C LEU A 115 17.79 -2.81 1.28
N GLU A 116 17.79 -3.39 0.07
CA GLU A 116 16.80 -4.41 -0.33
C GLU A 116 16.98 -5.67 0.54
N ASN A 117 18.19 -6.23 0.64
CA ASN A 117 18.49 -7.34 1.54
C ASN A 117 18.17 -7.04 3.01
N ALA A 118 18.39 -5.80 3.46
CA ALA A 118 18.08 -5.37 4.82
C ALA A 118 16.58 -5.42 5.15
N LEU A 119 15.68 -5.38 4.15
CA LEU A 119 14.24 -5.57 4.38
C LEU A 119 13.93 -6.94 4.98
N ALA A 120 14.68 -7.98 4.59
CA ALA A 120 14.57 -9.31 5.18
C ALA A 120 15.01 -9.33 6.65
N LEU A 121 16.01 -8.52 7.04
CA LEU A 121 16.40 -8.38 8.45
C LEU A 121 15.32 -7.67 9.28
N LEU A 122 14.67 -6.64 8.72
CA LEU A 122 13.53 -5.99 9.38
C LEU A 122 12.40 -6.99 9.62
N GLU A 123 12.04 -7.77 8.61
CA GLU A 123 10.99 -8.78 8.73
C GLU A 123 11.37 -9.92 9.69
N LEU A 124 12.64 -10.33 9.70
CA LEU A 124 13.20 -11.28 10.65
C LEU A 124 13.10 -10.77 12.10
N TYR A 125 13.42 -9.49 12.34
CA TYR A 125 13.27 -8.87 13.65
C TYR A 125 11.79 -8.83 14.07
N GLU A 126 10.91 -8.38 13.18
CA GLU A 126 9.50 -8.15 13.49
C GLU A 126 8.72 -9.44 13.70
N CYS A 127 8.99 -10.50 12.93
CA CYS A 127 8.35 -11.80 13.15
C CYS A 127 8.70 -12.43 14.52
N ASN A 128 9.73 -11.91 15.19
CA ASN A 128 10.13 -12.31 16.53
C ASN A 128 9.53 -11.47 17.66
N GLN A 129 8.83 -10.36 17.35
CA GLN A 129 8.18 -9.55 18.38
C GLN A 129 6.89 -10.23 18.89
N PRO A 130 6.64 -10.23 20.22
CA PRO A 130 5.52 -10.96 20.78
C PRO A 130 4.14 -10.45 20.31
N GLU A 131 4.03 -9.16 20.03
CA GLU A 131 2.81 -8.48 19.62
C GLU A 131 2.51 -8.58 18.11
N ILE A 132 3.47 -9.03 17.30
CA ILE A 132 3.38 -8.91 15.83
C ILE A 132 2.15 -9.62 15.25
N LYS A 133 1.76 -10.74 15.86
CA LYS A 133 0.58 -11.53 15.45
C LYS A 133 -0.74 -10.76 15.62
N ASN A 134 -0.78 -9.78 16.52
CA ASN A 134 -1.96 -8.95 16.76
C ASN A 134 -2.01 -7.72 15.83
N ILE A 135 -0.84 -7.34 15.30
CA ILE A 135 -0.65 -6.15 14.46
C ILE A 135 -0.80 -6.51 12.98
N ILE A 136 -0.09 -7.54 12.51
CA ILE A 136 -0.13 -7.98 11.12
C ILE A 136 -1.45 -8.71 10.86
N PRO A 137 -2.24 -8.27 9.85
CA PRO A 137 -3.49 -8.92 9.54
C PRO A 137 -3.28 -10.26 8.82
N ASP A 138 -4.10 -11.25 9.16
CA ASP A 138 -4.31 -12.43 8.32
C ASP A 138 -4.81 -12.04 6.91
N ASP A 139 -4.92 -13.00 6.00
CA ASP A 139 -5.24 -12.72 4.60
C ASP A 139 -6.63 -12.08 4.39
N MET A 140 -7.64 -12.51 5.14
CA MET A 140 -8.99 -11.96 4.98
C MET A 140 -9.12 -10.57 5.57
N ARG A 141 -8.49 -10.34 6.73
CA ARG A 141 -8.40 -9.02 7.34
C ARG A 141 -7.60 -8.07 6.45
N PHE A 142 -6.49 -8.52 5.88
CA PHE A 142 -5.69 -7.76 4.92
C PHE A 142 -6.52 -7.31 3.71
N VAL A 143 -7.29 -8.23 3.11
CA VAL A 143 -8.16 -7.91 1.97
C VAL A 143 -9.19 -6.85 2.37
N ARG A 144 -9.85 -7.01 3.52
CA ARG A 144 -10.82 -6.02 4.03
C ARG A 144 -10.17 -4.64 4.24
N ASP A 145 -9.01 -4.62 4.86
CA ASP A 145 -8.24 -3.41 5.15
C ASP A 145 -7.73 -2.74 3.85
N SER A 146 -7.41 -3.53 2.83
CA SER A 146 -7.06 -3.03 1.50
C SER A 146 -8.27 -2.44 0.77
N PHE A 147 -9.45 -3.05 0.88
CA PHE A 147 -10.67 -2.48 0.31
C PHE A 147 -11.11 -1.19 1.00
N SER A 148 -10.87 -1.05 2.31
CA SER A 148 -11.21 0.18 3.03
C SER A 148 -10.37 1.38 2.57
N THR A 149 -9.20 1.17 1.95
CA THR A 149 -8.42 2.24 1.30
C THR A 149 -9.20 3.00 0.23
N LYS A 150 -10.29 2.45 -0.32
CA LYS A 150 -11.15 3.16 -1.27
C LYS A 150 -11.98 4.26 -0.61
N ARG A 151 -12.04 4.27 0.72
CA ARG A 151 -12.80 5.20 1.57
C ARG A 151 -11.89 5.94 2.56
N MET A 152 -10.58 5.98 2.30
CA MET A 152 -9.61 6.78 3.05
C MET A 152 -8.54 7.28 2.06
N ASN A 153 -7.78 8.31 2.44
CA ASN A 153 -6.71 8.87 1.63
C ASN A 153 -5.53 7.89 1.48
N GLY A 154 -5.24 7.12 2.54
CA GLY A 154 -4.21 6.08 2.50
C GLY A 154 -3.78 5.60 3.89
N TRP A 155 -2.56 5.08 3.94
CA TRP A 155 -1.90 4.58 5.14
C TRP A 155 -0.66 5.41 5.46
N ILE A 156 -0.45 5.67 6.75
CA ILE A 156 0.73 6.39 7.26
C ILE A 156 1.46 5.55 8.30
N ALA A 157 2.79 5.46 8.16
CA ALA A 157 3.69 5.13 9.25
C ALA A 157 4.54 6.35 9.60
N VAL A 158 4.92 6.45 10.87
CA VAL A 158 5.72 7.57 11.38
C VAL A 158 7.03 7.04 11.96
N LEU A 159 8.14 7.69 11.58
CA LEU A 159 9.47 7.47 12.15
C LEU A 159 9.94 8.71 12.88
N GLY A 160 10.70 8.49 13.95
CA GLY A 160 11.23 9.53 14.82
C GLY A 160 10.41 9.74 16.11
N ASN A 161 11.03 10.41 17.07
CA ASN A 161 10.47 10.72 18.37
C ASN A 161 9.55 11.93 18.28
N THR A 162 8.26 11.69 18.03
CA THR A 162 7.22 12.71 17.92
C THR A 162 5.99 12.34 18.76
N ASP A 163 5.17 13.34 19.10
CA ASP A 163 3.81 13.10 19.60
C ASP A 163 2.93 12.57 18.46
N LEU A 164 2.88 11.24 18.35
CA LEU A 164 2.14 10.53 17.32
C LEU A 164 0.63 10.79 17.41
N LYS A 165 0.08 10.93 18.63
CA LYS A 165 -1.37 11.14 18.81
C LYS A 165 -1.78 12.53 18.32
N ASN A 166 -0.99 13.55 18.64
CA ASN A 166 -1.25 14.90 18.16
C ASN A 166 -1.11 14.96 16.62
N LEU A 167 -0.06 14.35 16.07
CA LEU A 167 0.13 14.30 14.62
C LEU A 167 -1.01 13.56 13.90
N GLU A 168 -1.41 12.39 14.38
CA GLU A 168 -2.53 11.62 13.85
C GLU A 168 -3.84 12.42 13.92
N SER A 169 -4.11 13.07 15.06
CA SER A 169 -5.28 13.93 15.23
C SER A 169 -5.29 15.10 14.24
N ALA A 170 -4.17 15.80 14.09
CA ALA A 170 -4.06 16.96 13.21
C ALA A 170 -4.22 16.57 11.72
N VAL A 171 -3.64 15.44 11.30
CA VAL A 171 -3.83 14.93 9.95
C VAL A 171 -5.29 14.50 9.74
N ASN A 172 -5.85 13.75 10.69
CA ASN A 172 -7.21 13.21 10.58
C ASN A 172 -8.34 14.22 10.83
N GLU A 173 -8.03 15.43 11.28
CA GLU A 173 -8.98 16.55 11.28
C GLU A 173 -9.35 16.96 9.85
N ARG A 174 -8.42 16.80 8.89
CA ARG A 174 -8.61 17.23 7.51
C ARG A 174 -8.61 16.09 6.49
N TRP A 175 -7.83 15.04 6.73
CA TRP A 175 -7.61 13.95 5.78
C TRP A 175 -7.80 12.62 6.45
N GLN A 176 -8.53 11.71 5.84
CA GLN A 176 -8.80 10.41 6.45
C GLN A 176 -7.64 9.44 6.16
N PHE A 177 -6.70 9.30 7.07
CA PHE A 177 -5.62 8.30 6.99
C PHE A 177 -5.74 7.26 8.09
N ARG A 178 -5.34 6.03 7.78
CA ARG A 178 -5.05 5.03 8.81
C ARG A 178 -3.58 5.12 9.20
N PHE A 179 -3.33 5.38 10.48
CA PHE A 179 -2.00 5.34 11.05
C PHE A 179 -1.67 3.92 11.54
N PHE A 180 -0.43 3.50 11.35
CA PHE A 180 0.16 2.36 12.06
C PHE A 180 0.84 2.90 13.32
N ASN A 181 0.23 2.68 14.49
CA ASN A 181 0.61 3.30 15.76
C ASN A 181 0.55 2.31 16.94
N LYS A 182 0.64 1.00 16.68
CA LYS A 182 0.39 -0.05 17.67
C LYS A 182 1.63 -0.58 18.36
N GLY A 183 2.81 -0.17 17.93
CA GLY A 183 4.08 -0.59 18.50
C GLY A 183 5.15 0.49 18.35
N PRO A 184 6.43 0.12 18.57
CA PRO A 184 7.59 0.95 18.24
C PRO A 184 7.58 1.43 16.79
N SER A 185 8.37 2.46 16.47
CA SER A 185 8.45 3.06 15.14
C SER A 185 8.82 2.03 14.06
N GLN A 186 9.73 1.10 14.38
CA GLN A 186 10.17 0.00 13.52
C GLN A 186 9.00 -0.92 13.15
N THR A 187 8.21 -1.35 14.15
CA THR A 187 7.03 -2.19 13.95
C THR A 187 5.96 -1.50 13.11
N ASN A 188 5.76 -0.20 13.31
CA ASN A 188 4.79 0.58 12.54
C ASN A 188 5.20 0.68 11.06
N VAL A 189 6.48 0.96 10.78
CA VAL A 189 7.00 0.97 9.40
C VAL A 189 6.92 -0.42 8.77
N TYR A 190 7.38 -1.46 9.47
CA TYR A 190 7.27 -2.83 8.98
C TYR A 190 5.83 -3.20 8.63
N THR A 191 4.88 -2.88 9.51
CA THR A 191 3.45 -3.14 9.26
C THR A 191 2.98 -2.46 7.98
N MET A 192 3.35 -1.19 7.77
CA MET A 192 3.02 -0.48 6.53
C MET A 192 3.65 -1.15 5.32
N LEU A 193 4.96 -1.43 5.34
CA LEU A 193 5.65 -2.04 4.21
C LEU A 193 5.06 -3.42 3.88
N ASN A 194 4.80 -4.25 4.88
CA ASN A 194 4.13 -5.54 4.72
C ASN A 194 2.77 -5.38 4.02
N MET A 195 1.96 -4.40 4.43
CA MET A 195 0.68 -4.10 3.81
C MET A 195 0.82 -3.64 2.35
N LEU A 196 1.78 -2.74 2.05
CA LEU A 196 1.98 -2.20 0.70
C LEU A 196 2.46 -3.27 -0.29
N VAL A 197 3.37 -4.14 0.14
CA VAL A 197 3.91 -5.20 -0.71
C VAL A 197 2.84 -6.27 -0.96
N ARG A 198 2.08 -6.66 0.07
CA ARG A 198 0.91 -7.54 -0.12
C ARG A 198 -0.14 -6.90 -1.02
N TYR A 199 -0.34 -5.58 -0.93
CA TYR A 199 -1.24 -4.86 -1.82
C TYR A 199 -0.79 -4.97 -3.28
N ALA A 200 0.50 -4.77 -3.53
CA ALA A 200 1.08 -4.94 -4.85
C ALA A 200 0.96 -6.39 -5.37
N HIS A 201 1.20 -7.40 -4.54
CA HIS A 201 0.96 -8.79 -4.93
C HIS A 201 -0.49 -9.07 -5.34
N VAL A 202 -1.46 -8.56 -4.57
CA VAL A 202 -2.88 -8.85 -4.82
C VAL A 202 -3.46 -8.01 -5.96
N TYR A 203 -3.08 -6.75 -6.10
CA TYR A 203 -3.68 -5.83 -7.07
C TYR A 203 -2.81 -5.54 -8.29
N GLY A 204 -1.49 -5.59 -8.14
CA GLY A 204 -0.54 -5.45 -9.24
C GLY A 204 -0.37 -6.71 -10.07
N ARG A 205 -0.93 -7.84 -9.62
CA ARG A 205 -0.77 -9.16 -10.25
C ARG A 205 0.70 -9.56 -10.41
N THR A 206 1.57 -9.06 -9.53
CA THR A 206 2.95 -9.51 -9.40
C THR A 206 2.92 -10.85 -8.65
N HIS A 207 2.54 -11.91 -9.36
CA HIS A 207 2.45 -13.26 -8.81
C HIS A 207 3.82 -13.92 -8.77
N TYR A 208 4.03 -14.76 -7.75
CA TYR A 208 5.03 -15.82 -7.81
C TYR A 208 4.52 -16.81 -8.85
N SER A 209 5.30 -17.04 -9.90
CA SER A 209 5.03 -18.14 -10.81
C SER A 209 5.45 -19.44 -10.12
N ASP A 210 4.56 -20.01 -9.30
CA ASP A 210 4.61 -21.44 -9.05
C ASP A 210 4.01 -22.12 -10.29
N GLU A 211 4.85 -22.89 -10.97
CA GLU A 211 4.68 -23.29 -12.37
C GLU A 211 3.46 -24.18 -12.69
N ASP A 212 2.63 -24.65 -11.75
CA ASP A 212 1.91 -25.89 -12.04
C ASP A 212 0.38 -25.95 -12.10
N ASP A 213 -0.48 -24.99 -11.68
CA ASP A 213 -1.92 -25.38 -11.74
C ASP A 213 -3.07 -24.35 -11.70
N PHE A 214 -2.90 -23.08 -12.11
CA PHE A 214 -4.07 -22.18 -12.19
C PHE A 214 -4.20 -21.38 -13.49
N LEU A 215 -4.70 -22.10 -14.51
CA LEU A 215 -5.39 -21.63 -15.70
C LEU A 215 -4.59 -20.73 -16.66
N HIS A 216 -4.16 -21.38 -17.75
CA HIS A 216 -3.83 -20.88 -19.10
C HIS A 216 -4.92 -19.98 -19.74
N PHE A 217 -5.40 -18.94 -19.06
CA PHE A 217 -6.35 -17.98 -19.61
C PHE A 217 -5.91 -16.52 -19.47
N ILE A 218 -4.62 -16.30 -19.21
CA ILE A 218 -4.00 -14.99 -19.33
C ILE A 218 -2.91 -15.12 -20.40
N ASP A 219 -3.23 -14.56 -21.56
CA ASP A 219 -2.34 -14.10 -22.63
C ASP A 219 -0.83 -14.34 -22.37
N GLU A 220 -0.22 -15.23 -23.14
CA GLU A 220 1.22 -15.57 -23.11
C GLU A 220 2.13 -14.33 -23.26
N SER A 221 1.60 -13.18 -23.68
CA SER A 221 2.36 -11.93 -23.80
C SER A 221 2.58 -11.18 -22.47
N CYS A 222 1.91 -11.58 -21.37
CA CYS A 222 2.15 -11.05 -20.02
C CYS A 222 2.81 -12.11 -19.12
N SER A 223 3.93 -12.67 -19.57
CA SER A 223 4.87 -13.35 -18.67
C SER A 223 5.47 -12.29 -17.76
N VAL A 224 4.80 -11.99 -16.65
CA VAL A 224 5.30 -11.09 -15.61
C VAL A 224 6.54 -11.76 -15.02
N GLU A 225 7.71 -11.28 -15.45
CA GLU A 225 8.98 -11.63 -14.82
C GLU A 225 8.84 -11.49 -13.30
N MET A 226 9.24 -12.53 -12.58
CA MET A 226 9.26 -12.62 -11.12
C MET A 226 9.61 -11.26 -10.50
N LEU A 227 8.79 -10.83 -9.53
CA LEU A 227 9.06 -9.91 -8.42
C LEU A 227 10.33 -9.06 -8.49
N ASP A 228 10.50 -8.36 -9.59
CA ASP A 228 11.59 -7.43 -9.75
C ASP A 228 11.35 -6.30 -8.73
N PRO A 229 12.26 -6.07 -7.76
CA PRO A 229 12.12 -5.01 -6.76
C PRO A 229 11.89 -3.65 -7.40
N HIS A 230 12.41 -3.45 -8.62
CA HIS A 230 12.22 -2.23 -9.37
C HIS A 230 10.77 -2.07 -9.85
N THR A 231 10.17 -3.10 -10.43
CA THR A 231 8.76 -3.11 -10.84
C THR A 231 7.82 -2.98 -9.62
N MET A 232 8.12 -3.67 -8.52
CA MET A 232 7.42 -3.51 -7.24
C MET A 232 7.48 -2.06 -6.74
N GLY A 233 8.66 -1.44 -6.81
CA GLY A 233 8.86 -0.05 -6.41
C GLY A 233 8.01 0.93 -7.21
N HIS A 234 7.92 0.76 -8.55
CA HIS A 234 7.03 1.59 -9.38
C HIS A 234 5.57 1.40 -9.00
N PHE A 235 5.13 0.16 -8.82
CA PHE A 235 3.75 -0.10 -8.40
C PHE A 235 3.43 0.58 -7.06
N ILE A 236 4.34 0.51 -6.10
CA ILE A 236 4.16 1.16 -4.80
C ILE A 236 4.14 2.69 -4.93
N ASP A 237 5.06 3.29 -5.69
CA ASP A 237 5.13 4.75 -5.86
C ASP A 237 3.94 5.34 -6.62
N GLU A 238 3.35 4.58 -7.53
CA GLU A 238 2.27 5.07 -8.39
C GLU A 238 0.88 4.72 -7.88
N LEU A 239 0.71 3.53 -7.29
CA LEU A 239 -0.62 2.93 -7.11
C LEU A 239 -0.95 2.55 -5.66
N CYS A 240 0.06 2.35 -4.80
CA CYS A 240 -0.19 2.01 -3.40
C CYS A 240 -0.40 3.27 -2.55
N PRO A 241 -1.50 3.38 -1.78
CA PRO A 241 -1.80 4.58 -0.99
C PRO A 241 -1.03 4.57 0.33
N GLY A 242 0.30 4.56 0.28
CA GLY A 242 1.20 4.56 1.43
C GLY A 242 2.06 5.81 1.49
N LEU A 243 2.27 6.31 2.71
CA LEU A 243 3.12 7.47 2.98
C LEU A 243 3.91 7.27 4.26
N LEU A 244 5.21 7.58 4.20
CA LEU A 244 6.05 7.67 5.39
C LEU A 244 6.13 9.12 5.88
N VAL A 245 6.00 9.35 7.18
CA VAL A 245 6.27 10.65 7.81
C VAL A 245 7.46 10.52 8.75
N CYS A 246 8.56 11.18 8.43
CA CYS A 246 9.73 11.30 9.28
C CYS A 246 9.60 12.61 10.08
N HIS A 247 9.46 12.53 11.40
CA HIS A 247 9.23 13.70 12.23
C HIS A 247 9.77 13.53 13.66
N GLY A 248 10.31 14.61 14.23
CA GLY A 248 11.01 14.57 15.50
C GLY A 248 12.45 14.10 15.38
N GLU A 249 13.07 13.73 16.51
CA GLU A 249 14.44 13.21 16.52
C GLU A 249 14.48 11.80 15.94
N MET A 250 15.41 11.55 15.02
CA MET A 250 15.55 10.25 14.36
C MET A 250 16.90 9.63 14.68
N THR A 251 16.90 8.34 15.00
CA THR A 251 18.12 7.55 15.14
C THR A 251 18.71 7.18 13.77
N ASP A 252 19.96 6.70 13.75
CA ASP A 252 20.57 6.17 12.53
C ASP A 252 19.77 4.99 11.95
N LEU A 253 19.14 4.18 12.81
CA LEU A 253 18.22 3.11 12.40
C LEU A 253 16.96 3.69 11.77
N ASP A 254 16.29 4.69 12.38
CA ASP A 254 15.10 5.32 11.79
C ASP A 254 15.42 5.93 10.41
N LEU A 255 16.56 6.62 10.30
CA LEU A 255 17.05 7.18 9.04
C LEU A 255 17.30 6.08 8.00
N THR A 256 17.88 4.95 8.40
CA THR A 256 18.10 3.80 7.51
C THR A 256 16.78 3.17 7.05
N LEU A 257 15.84 2.94 7.98
CA LEU A 257 14.51 2.38 7.68
C LEU A 257 13.70 3.28 6.75
N SER A 258 13.81 4.60 6.92
CA SER A 258 13.14 5.55 6.04
C SER A 258 13.65 5.45 4.59
N LEU A 259 14.96 5.26 4.41
CA LEU A 259 15.55 5.09 3.09
C LEU A 259 15.21 3.72 2.49
N MET A 260 15.15 2.66 3.31
CA MET A 260 14.67 1.34 2.88
C MET A 260 13.23 1.40 2.36
N ALA A 261 12.33 2.11 3.06
CA ALA A 261 10.96 2.32 2.59
C ALA A 261 10.91 3.07 1.24
N MET A 262 11.67 4.16 1.12
CA MET A 262 11.76 4.93 -0.14
C MET A 262 12.38 4.14 -1.28
N LYS A 263 13.31 3.22 -0.98
CA LYS A 263 13.96 2.34 -1.95
C LYS A 263 12.95 1.40 -2.64
N ILE A 264 11.88 1.00 -1.94
CA ILE A 264 10.77 0.24 -2.51
C ILE A 264 9.58 1.12 -2.93
N GLY A 265 9.81 2.41 -3.19
CA GLY A 265 8.82 3.31 -3.80
C GLY A 265 7.91 4.04 -2.83
N VAL A 266 8.07 3.91 -1.51
CA VAL A 266 7.22 4.65 -0.57
C VAL A 266 7.62 6.13 -0.54
N PRO A 267 6.73 7.08 -0.89
CA PRO A 267 7.03 8.50 -0.73
C PRO A 267 7.15 8.87 0.75
N ALA A 268 7.89 9.95 1.04
CA ALA A 268 8.09 10.40 2.42
C ALA A 268 7.98 11.92 2.61
N ILE A 269 7.35 12.34 3.70
CA ILE A 269 7.53 13.68 4.25
C ILE A 269 8.70 13.61 5.21
N VAL A 270 9.70 14.47 5.03
CA VAL A 270 10.94 14.42 5.81
C VAL A 270 11.30 15.82 6.34
N PRO A 271 12.04 15.92 7.46
CA PRO A 271 12.43 17.22 7.98
C PRO A 271 13.44 17.92 7.06
N SER A 272 13.59 19.23 7.23
CA SER A 272 14.47 20.05 6.40
C SER A 272 15.94 19.61 6.44
N ASP A 273 16.37 18.99 7.54
CA ASP A 273 17.71 18.47 7.78
C ASP A 273 17.86 16.97 7.48
N TYR A 274 16.83 16.31 6.91
CA TYR A 274 16.93 14.89 6.55
C TYR A 274 18.10 14.64 5.58
N PRO A 275 19.00 13.71 5.91
CA PRO A 275 20.36 13.69 5.36
C PRO A 275 20.43 13.13 3.94
N PHE A 276 19.48 12.29 3.51
CA PHE A 276 19.60 11.62 2.22
C PHE A 276 18.95 12.41 1.08
N PRO A 277 19.61 12.50 -0.09
CA PRO A 277 19.07 13.15 -1.29
C PRO A 277 18.29 12.16 -2.18
N LEU A 278 17.77 11.08 -1.60
CA LEU A 278 17.17 9.95 -2.31
C LEU A 278 15.70 9.80 -1.97
N GLY A 279 14.97 9.15 -2.89
CA GLY A 279 13.54 8.93 -2.77
C GLY A 279 12.69 10.16 -3.13
N LYS A 280 11.38 9.93 -3.22
CA LYS A 280 10.39 10.97 -3.50
C LYS A 280 9.99 11.62 -2.19
N THR A 281 10.51 12.82 -1.95
CA THR A 281 10.35 13.48 -0.65
C THR A 281 9.70 14.86 -0.76
N ILE A 282 8.98 15.23 0.29
CA ILE A 282 8.54 16.61 0.54
C ILE A 282 9.13 17.04 1.88
N ARG A 283 9.67 18.25 1.94
CA ARG A 283 10.30 18.79 3.15
C ARG A 283 9.25 19.54 3.97
N ALA A 284 8.99 19.07 5.19
CA ALA A 284 8.11 19.75 6.14
C ALA A 284 8.63 19.52 7.56
N LYS A 285 8.62 20.58 8.38
CA LYS A 285 9.09 20.51 9.78
C LYS A 285 7.95 20.68 10.78
N ARG A 286 6.99 21.56 10.49
CA ARG A 286 5.86 21.81 11.39
C ARG A 286 4.72 20.84 11.09
N THR A 287 3.94 20.52 12.12
CA THR A 287 2.76 19.66 11.97
C THR A 287 1.79 20.21 10.93
N GLU A 288 1.57 21.52 10.86
CA GLU A 288 0.66 22.12 9.86
C GLU A 288 1.17 21.91 8.43
N ASP A 289 2.48 22.06 8.21
CA ASP A 289 3.10 21.82 6.90
C ASP A 289 3.00 20.34 6.50
N ILE A 290 3.11 19.42 7.47
CA ILE A 290 2.91 17.98 7.25
C ILE A 290 1.46 17.73 6.83
N VAL A 291 0.48 18.31 7.53
CA VAL A 291 -0.96 18.17 7.21
C VAL A 291 -1.26 18.63 5.79
N GLU A 292 -0.68 19.73 5.29
CA GLU A 292 -0.86 20.11 3.89
C GLU A 292 -0.16 19.15 2.92
N SER A 293 1.00 18.63 3.32
CA SER A 293 1.87 17.84 2.45
C SER A 293 1.41 16.40 2.22
N VAL A 294 0.65 15.80 3.15
CA VAL A 294 0.27 14.36 3.07
C VAL A 294 -0.52 14.00 1.81
N VAL A 295 -1.18 14.96 1.14
CA VAL A 295 -1.96 14.73 -0.09
C VAL A 295 -1.29 15.21 -1.38
N LEU A 296 -0.02 15.63 -1.30
CA LEU A 296 0.71 16.14 -2.46
C LEU A 296 1.31 15.02 -3.32
N PHE A 297 1.44 13.80 -2.80
CA PHE A 297 1.93 12.67 -3.57
C PHE A 297 0.83 12.07 -4.46
N PRO A 298 1.16 11.67 -5.70
CA PRO A 298 0.16 11.22 -6.68
C PRO A 298 -0.50 9.89 -6.33
N ASN A 299 0.17 9.02 -5.58
CA ASN A 299 -0.38 7.74 -5.09
C ASN A 299 -1.37 7.90 -3.93
N ILE A 300 -1.44 9.09 -3.32
CA ILE A 300 -2.38 9.39 -2.25
C ILE A 300 -3.72 9.79 -2.85
N ARG A 301 -4.76 9.05 -2.48
CA ARG A 301 -6.11 9.34 -2.94
C ARG A 301 -6.57 10.62 -2.27
N ARG A 302 -6.97 11.60 -3.07
CA ARG A 302 -7.76 12.71 -2.56
C ARG A 302 -9.20 12.24 -2.54
N LEU A 303 -9.64 11.76 -1.39
CA LEU A 303 -11.06 11.65 -1.18
C LEU A 303 -11.65 13.04 -1.38
N LEU A 304 -12.62 13.11 -2.28
CA LEU A 304 -13.40 14.31 -2.49
C LEU A 304 -14.37 14.44 -1.31
N ASP A 305 -13.84 14.71 -0.12
CA ASP A 305 -14.62 15.27 0.98
C ASP A 305 -14.85 16.73 0.62
N PHE A 306 -15.87 16.95 -0.20
CA PHE A 306 -16.38 18.27 -0.42
C PHE A 306 -17.13 18.67 0.86
N PRO A 307 -16.75 19.75 1.57
CA PRO A 307 -17.48 20.22 2.74
C PRO A 307 -18.96 20.54 2.43
N ASP A 308 -19.29 20.71 1.15
CA ASP A 308 -20.65 20.90 0.66
C ASP A 308 -21.43 19.58 0.43
N ILE A 309 -20.76 18.42 0.47
CA ILE A 309 -21.44 17.11 0.41
C ILE A 309 -21.80 16.71 1.85
N PRO A 310 -23.10 16.58 2.16
CA PRO A 310 -23.52 16.16 3.48
C PRO A 310 -22.89 14.81 3.84
N SER A 311 -22.24 14.75 5.00
CA SER A 311 -21.83 13.47 5.59
C SER A 311 -23.05 12.57 5.70
N LEU A 312 -22.90 11.29 5.36
CA LEU A 312 -23.98 10.33 5.60
C LEU A 312 -24.31 10.32 7.10
N PRO A 313 -25.60 10.27 7.47
CA PRO A 313 -25.99 10.19 8.87
C PRO A 313 -25.32 9.00 9.58
N ALA A 314 -25.07 9.12 10.90
CA ALA A 314 -24.35 8.10 11.67
C ALA A 314 -24.94 6.67 11.57
N TYR A 315 -26.25 6.53 11.28
CA TYR A 315 -26.88 5.23 11.09
C TYR A 315 -26.49 4.53 9.76
N CYS A 316 -25.91 5.27 8.80
CA CYS A 316 -25.36 4.72 7.56
C CYS A 316 -23.91 4.21 7.73
N ASP A 317 -23.31 4.39 8.92
CA ASP A 317 -22.02 3.78 9.25
C ASP A 317 -22.13 2.24 9.16
N PRO A 318 -21.21 1.56 8.45
CA PRO A 318 -21.15 0.10 8.42
C PRO A 318 -21.21 -0.59 9.79
N GLU A 319 -20.68 0.02 10.85
CA GLU A 319 -20.75 -0.51 12.22
C GLU A 319 -22.17 -0.49 12.77
N ASN A 320 -23.01 0.41 12.27
CA ASN A 320 -24.40 0.60 12.66
C ASN A 320 -25.38 -0.12 11.73
N MET A 321 -24.94 -0.75 10.62
CA MET A 321 -25.80 -1.43 9.65
C MET A 321 -26.71 -2.51 10.26
N ARG A 322 -26.34 -3.08 11.43
CA ARG A 322 -27.14 -4.10 12.13
C ARG A 322 -28.01 -3.54 13.25
N LYS A 323 -27.93 -2.25 13.56
CA LYS A 323 -28.76 -1.64 14.61
C LYS A 323 -30.20 -1.55 14.11
N VAL A 324 -31.13 -2.09 14.90
CA VAL A 324 -32.56 -1.93 14.64
C VAL A 324 -32.93 -0.49 14.95
N VAL A 325 -33.26 0.28 13.91
CA VAL A 325 -33.73 1.67 14.06
C VAL A 325 -35.25 1.63 14.23
N LYS A 326 -35.76 2.25 15.30
CA LYS A 326 -37.20 2.45 15.48
C LYS A 326 -37.66 3.54 14.50
N THR A 327 -38.30 3.14 13.41
CA THR A 327 -38.77 4.06 12.38
C THR A 327 -40.08 4.71 12.81
N HIS A 328 -40.19 6.03 12.64
CA HIS A 328 -41.45 6.76 12.85
C HIS A 328 -42.37 6.67 11.63
N VAL A 329 -41.77 6.57 10.45
CA VAL A 329 -42.46 6.47 9.15
C VAL A 329 -41.62 5.58 8.24
N VAL A 330 -42.27 4.79 7.39
CA VAL A 330 -41.63 3.96 6.36
C VAL A 330 -42.14 4.41 5.00
N TRP A 331 -41.20 4.66 4.07
CA TRP A 331 -41.48 4.98 2.67
C TRP A 331 -40.73 3.98 1.80
N GLY A 332 -41.26 3.66 0.62
CA GLY A 332 -40.60 2.80 -0.35
C GLY A 332 -40.87 1.29 -0.22
N ASP A 333 -41.68 0.87 0.75
CA ASP A 333 -42.08 -0.52 0.96
C ASP A 333 -43.41 -0.84 0.25
N THR A 334 -43.51 -0.43 -1.01
CA THR A 334 -44.69 -0.68 -1.86
C THR A 334 -44.25 -1.23 -3.22
N PRO A 335 -45.10 -2.01 -3.92
CA PRO A 335 -44.79 -2.54 -5.25
C PRO A 335 -44.45 -1.48 -6.30
N GLU A 336 -44.92 -0.25 -6.12
CA GLU A 336 -44.71 0.88 -7.02
C GLU A 336 -43.39 1.63 -6.76
N SER A 337 -42.65 1.23 -5.72
CA SER A 337 -41.39 1.88 -5.35
C SER A 337 -40.24 1.39 -6.22
N PHE A 338 -39.32 2.28 -6.57
CA PHE A 338 -38.22 1.96 -7.48
C PHE A 338 -36.93 2.71 -7.18
N TYR A 339 -35.83 2.11 -7.62
CA TYR A 339 -34.50 2.72 -7.62
C TYR A 339 -33.88 2.59 -9.01
N ILE A 340 -33.49 3.72 -9.61
CA ILE A 340 -32.88 3.77 -10.94
C ILE A 340 -31.54 4.50 -10.85
N LEU A 341 -30.49 3.85 -11.33
CA LEU A 341 -29.22 4.50 -11.65
C LEU A 341 -29.14 4.66 -13.16
N ARG A 342 -28.92 5.89 -13.65
CA ARG A 342 -28.79 6.18 -15.08
C ARG A 342 -27.61 7.09 -15.40
N LYS A 343 -27.09 6.95 -16.62
CA LYS A 343 -26.11 7.89 -17.18
C LYS A 343 -26.84 9.13 -17.71
N GLY A 344 -26.30 10.33 -17.46
CA GLY A 344 -26.87 11.56 -17.99
C GLY A 344 -26.05 12.80 -17.65
N LYS A 345 -26.27 13.90 -18.39
CA LYS A 345 -25.69 15.20 -18.06
C LYS A 345 -26.37 15.74 -16.80
N VAL A 346 -25.59 16.23 -15.86
CA VAL A 346 -26.05 16.91 -14.65
C VAL A 346 -25.40 18.29 -14.66
N ASP A 347 -26.20 19.34 -14.82
CA ASP A 347 -25.68 20.72 -14.95
C ASP A 347 -25.09 21.23 -13.62
N SER A 348 -25.63 20.77 -12.48
CA SER A 348 -25.10 21.06 -11.14
C SER A 348 -25.37 19.87 -10.20
N PRO A 349 -24.38 19.43 -9.39
CA PRO A 349 -24.61 18.42 -8.36
C PRO A 349 -25.72 18.85 -7.38
N GLY A 350 -26.55 17.91 -6.93
CA GLY A 350 -27.61 18.20 -5.97
C GLY A 350 -28.67 17.11 -5.89
N PHE A 351 -29.73 17.37 -5.13
CA PHE A 351 -30.90 16.50 -5.04
C PHE A 351 -32.18 17.33 -5.22
N VAL A 352 -33.20 16.72 -5.82
CA VAL A 352 -34.54 17.31 -5.97
C VAL A 352 -35.54 16.32 -5.41
N VAL A 353 -36.43 16.79 -4.53
CA VAL A 353 -37.55 16.01 -4.03
C VAL A 353 -38.80 16.47 -4.74
N THR A 354 -39.39 15.59 -5.55
CA THR A 354 -40.65 15.86 -6.25
C THR A 354 -41.81 15.18 -5.54
N GLY A 355 -42.81 15.96 -5.12
CA GLY A 355 -44.01 15.44 -4.46
C GLY A 355 -43.92 15.44 -2.93
N LYS A 356 -44.91 14.81 -2.29
CA LYS A 356 -44.97 14.61 -0.84
C LYS A 356 -44.84 13.12 -0.52
N PRO A 357 -44.28 12.74 0.64
CA PRO A 357 -44.18 11.34 1.03
C PRO A 357 -45.57 10.74 1.28
N THR A 358 -46.05 9.87 0.38
CA THR A 358 -47.37 9.20 0.50
C THR A 358 -47.29 7.67 0.50
N GLY A 359 -46.11 7.08 0.68
CA GLY A 359 -45.88 5.63 0.68
C GLY A 359 -44.88 5.22 -0.40
N PRO A 360 -45.25 5.26 -1.69
CA PRO A 360 -44.32 4.93 -2.77
C PRO A 360 -43.12 5.88 -2.83
N LEU A 361 -41.94 5.33 -3.09
CA LEU A 361 -40.70 6.09 -3.24
C LEU A 361 -39.98 5.74 -4.54
N GLY A 362 -39.68 6.76 -5.34
CA GLY A 362 -38.80 6.65 -6.50
C GLY A 362 -37.48 7.35 -6.23
N VAL A 363 -36.36 6.63 -6.34
CA VAL A 363 -35.02 7.22 -6.26
C VAL A 363 -34.37 7.12 -7.64
N VAL A 364 -34.05 8.27 -8.23
CA VAL A 364 -33.33 8.34 -9.52
C VAL A 364 -31.98 8.99 -9.31
N ILE A 365 -30.92 8.23 -9.51
CA ILE A 365 -29.55 8.71 -9.47
C ILE A 365 -29.07 8.89 -10.91
N THR A 366 -28.67 10.11 -11.26
CA THR A 366 -28.07 10.42 -12.56
C THR A 366 -26.60 10.72 -12.36
N CYS A 367 -25.71 9.94 -12.98
CA CYS A 367 -24.27 10.12 -12.88
C CYS A 367 -23.66 10.50 -14.23
N LEU A 368 -22.74 11.46 -14.20
CA LEU A 368 -21.86 11.74 -15.33
C LEU A 368 -20.73 10.69 -15.29
N LEU A 369 -20.76 9.73 -16.20
CA LEU A 369 -19.59 8.89 -16.44
C LEU A 369 -18.69 9.66 -17.41
N TYR A 370 -17.59 10.22 -16.90
CA TYR A 370 -16.48 10.60 -17.75
C TYR A 370 -16.02 9.34 -18.48
N THR A 371 -16.33 9.25 -19.77
CA THR A 371 -15.63 8.34 -20.67
C THR A 371 -14.30 9.02 -20.96
N SER A 372 -13.26 8.61 -20.24
CA SER A 372 -11.87 8.88 -20.61
C SER A 372 -11.55 8.23 -21.95
#